data_AF-A0A6P6J2K9-F1
#
_entry.id   AF-A0A6P6J2K9-F1
#
_cell.length_a   1.000
_cell.length_b   1.000
_cell.length_c   1.000
_cell.angle_alpha   90.00
_cell.angle_beta   90.00
_cell.angle_gamma   90.00
#
_symmetry.space_group_name_H-M   'P 1'
#
loop_
_entity.id
_entity.type
_entity.pdbx_description
1 polymer ?
#
loop_
_entity_poly.entity_id
_entity_poly.type
_entity_poly.pdbx_seq_one_letter_code
_entity_poly.pdbx_strand_id
1 'polypeptide(L)'
;MPKSAKSATKMEHQSSDDEEDVLEMERNFALLSKRSAMQTSAEDEEEMRDEDASEEEDEAEPEEDEDNGVDDEDEDESGSDEDEADSNPEDEGVINDPSHTEGYLKKELSTMSFEEIMKLQNKVGTKAYNKIAYGAAKTQKKNEPMKRLTKHKPQEISAKKHVPFLRKVVPVKKRISRDPRFDDLSGEYKPEIFNKTYKFIDVIREKETKIVKKKLKKVKSDSKKEELKALLKRMENQQRARQRQELEKEKELQFKRKQRELVGQGHKPFYLKKSDRKKLELAEKYSELKKSGKLENFLSKKRKRNATKDRKKLPSQHKRRQIWTNPGSSVAP
;
A
#
# COMPACT_ATOMS: atom_id res chain seq x y z
N MET A 1 -70.92 -11.32 37.07
CA MET A 1 -69.66 -11.79 36.48
C MET A 1 -68.83 -10.58 36.05
N PRO A 2 -67.74 -10.22 36.76
CA PRO A 2 -66.97 -9.04 36.43
C PRO A 2 -65.81 -9.33 35.46
N LYS A 3 -65.46 -8.29 34.69
CA LYS A 3 -64.52 -8.25 33.56
C LYS A 3 -63.06 -8.36 34.03
N SER A 4 -62.25 -9.20 33.37
CA SER A 4 -60.81 -9.30 33.62
C SER A 4 -60.02 -8.23 32.86
N ALA A 5 -59.30 -7.37 33.60
CA ALA A 5 -58.33 -6.42 33.04
C ALA A 5 -56.99 -7.14 32.78
N LYS A 6 -56.37 -6.85 31.61
CA LYS A 6 -55.00 -7.27 31.26
C LYS A 6 -54.01 -6.33 31.94
N SER A 7 -53.05 -6.87 32.69
CA SER A 7 -51.90 -6.11 33.19
C SER A 7 -50.84 -5.98 32.09
N ALA A 8 -50.35 -4.76 31.90
CA ALA A 8 -49.21 -4.46 31.03
C ALA A 8 -47.91 -4.72 31.81
N THR A 9 -47.05 -5.60 31.29
CA THR A 9 -45.69 -5.79 31.75
C THR A 9 -44.80 -4.67 31.20
N LYS A 10 -44.25 -3.86 32.11
CA LYS A 10 -43.25 -2.83 31.85
C LYS A 10 -41.92 -3.51 31.52
N MET A 11 -41.44 -3.40 30.28
CA MET A 11 -40.07 -3.78 29.91
C MET A 11 -39.12 -2.67 30.39
N GLU A 12 -38.45 -2.89 31.52
CA GLU A 12 -37.32 -2.06 31.92
C GLU A 12 -36.10 -2.43 31.08
N HIS A 13 -35.46 -1.38 30.54
CA HIS A 13 -34.34 -1.44 29.62
C HIS A 13 -33.06 -1.88 30.33
N GLN A 14 -32.37 -2.88 29.75
CA GLN A 14 -31.01 -3.27 30.09
C GLN A 14 -30.01 -2.30 29.45
N SER A 15 -30.06 -1.01 29.81
CA SER A 15 -29.17 0.03 29.25
C SER A 15 -28.04 0.46 30.20
N SER A 16 -27.91 -0.14 31.38
CA SER A 16 -26.89 0.26 32.37
C SER A 16 -25.52 -0.36 32.12
N ASP A 17 -25.47 -1.61 31.65
CA ASP A 17 -24.20 -2.36 31.54
C ASP A 17 -23.33 -1.85 30.38
N ASP A 18 -23.94 -1.41 29.28
CA ASP A 18 -23.20 -0.86 28.12
C ASP A 18 -22.62 0.54 28.42
N GLU A 19 -23.22 1.33 29.31
CA GLU A 19 -22.69 2.64 29.70
C GLU A 19 -21.49 2.52 30.65
N GLU A 20 -21.51 1.54 31.57
CA GLU A 20 -20.38 1.29 32.47
C GLU A 20 -19.13 0.80 31.70
N ASP A 21 -19.30 -0.05 30.69
CA ASP A 21 -18.21 -0.55 29.85
C ASP A 21 -17.57 0.57 29.01
N VAL A 22 -18.36 1.52 28.51
CA VAL A 22 -17.86 2.69 27.76
C VAL A 22 -17.10 3.63 28.68
N LEU A 23 -17.62 3.89 29.89
CA LEU A 23 -16.96 4.73 30.90
C LEU A 23 -15.66 4.10 31.42
N GLU A 24 -15.61 2.77 31.55
CA GLU A 24 -14.39 2.05 31.93
C GLU A 24 -13.34 2.10 30.81
N MET A 25 -13.77 2.04 29.53
CA MET A 25 -12.88 2.23 28.37
C MET A 25 -12.33 3.65 28.29
N GLU A 26 -13.15 4.68 28.52
CA GLU A 26 -12.72 6.08 28.56
C GLU A 26 -11.76 6.35 29.73
N ARG A 27 -12.02 5.77 30.89
CA ARG A 27 -11.13 5.85 32.07
C ARG A 27 -9.78 5.19 31.79
N ASN A 28 -9.77 4.04 31.12
CA ASN A 28 -8.56 3.35 30.71
C ASN A 28 -7.77 4.15 29.64
N PHE A 29 -8.47 4.80 28.71
CA PHE A 29 -7.85 5.68 27.71
C PHE A 29 -7.23 6.94 28.34
N ALA A 30 -7.91 7.56 29.32
CA ALA A 30 -7.41 8.71 30.06
C ALA A 30 -6.17 8.39 30.92
N LEU A 31 -6.11 7.19 31.52
CA LEU A 31 -4.94 6.72 32.27
C LEU A 31 -3.72 6.49 31.36
N LEU A 32 -3.95 6.00 30.13
CA LEU A 32 -2.89 5.81 29.14
C LEU A 32 -2.32 7.14 28.63
N SER A 33 -3.19 8.13 28.40
CA SER A 33 -2.79 9.49 28.01
C SER A 33 -2.03 10.22 29.12
N LYS A 34 -2.41 10.06 30.40
CA LYS A 34 -1.69 10.64 31.54
C LYS A 34 -0.31 10.01 31.73
N ARG A 35 -0.19 8.68 31.55
CA ARG A 35 1.11 8.00 31.62
C ARG A 35 2.04 8.43 30.49
N SER A 36 1.51 8.63 29.28
CA SER A 36 2.26 9.18 28.14
C SER A 36 2.75 10.60 28.40
N ALA A 37 1.98 11.45 29.08
CA ALA A 37 2.38 12.83 29.40
C ALA A 37 3.41 12.91 30.55
N MET A 38 3.45 11.90 31.44
CA MET A 38 4.44 11.81 32.51
C MET A 38 5.76 11.16 32.07
N GLN A 39 5.78 10.47 30.93
CA GLN A 39 7.00 9.85 30.37
C GLN A 39 7.80 10.77 29.45
N THR A 40 7.30 11.96 29.11
CA THR A 40 8.03 12.94 28.26
C THR A 40 8.90 13.93 29.05
N SER A 41 9.16 13.70 30.33
CA SER A 41 9.99 14.60 31.17
C SER A 41 11.00 13.89 32.06
N ALA A 42 11.35 12.63 31.79
CA ALA A 42 12.43 11.95 32.49
C ALA A 42 13.13 10.99 31.53
N GLU A 43 14.37 11.36 31.22
CA GLU A 43 15.48 10.61 30.65
C GLU A 43 15.34 9.07 30.73
N ASP A 44 15.28 8.43 29.57
CA ASP A 44 15.90 7.12 29.25
C ASP A 44 15.63 6.84 27.76
N GLU A 45 16.33 7.58 26.89
CA GLU A 45 16.50 7.19 25.49
C GLU A 45 17.75 6.33 25.40
N GLU A 46 17.66 5.01 25.64
CA GLU A 46 18.57 3.97 25.13
C GLU A 46 18.07 2.58 25.61
N GLU A 47 17.05 1.99 24.95
CA GLU A 47 16.84 0.52 24.81
C GLU A 47 15.47 0.20 24.18
N MET A 48 15.22 0.63 22.94
CA MET A 48 14.17 0.02 22.10
C MET A 48 14.71 -0.13 20.69
N ARG A 49 15.81 -0.89 20.57
CA ARG A 49 16.26 -1.41 19.27
C ARG A 49 15.45 -2.67 19.01
N ASP A 50 14.44 -2.52 18.15
CA ASP A 50 13.52 -3.56 17.70
C ASP A 50 14.28 -4.75 17.06
N GLU A 51 14.57 -5.77 17.86
CA GLU A 51 14.84 -7.14 17.43
C GLU A 51 13.71 -8.07 17.92
N ASP A 52 12.48 -7.78 17.54
CA ASP A 52 11.37 -8.74 17.62
C ASP A 52 10.69 -8.86 16.25
N ALA A 53 11.54 -9.07 15.24
CA ALA A 53 11.19 -9.69 13.97
C ALA A 53 11.63 -11.17 14.04
N SER A 54 10.84 -12.01 14.70
CA SER A 54 10.91 -13.45 14.51
C SER A 54 9.50 -14.02 14.46
N GLU A 55 9.02 -14.20 13.24
CA GLU A 55 8.05 -15.20 12.78
C GLU A 55 7.31 -15.97 13.90
N GLU A 56 6.03 -15.63 14.13
CA GLU A 56 5.10 -16.62 14.66
C GLU A 56 4.72 -17.57 13.52
N GLU A 57 5.64 -18.49 13.20
CA GLU A 57 5.31 -19.75 12.52
C GLU A 57 4.57 -20.67 13.50
N ASP A 58 3.26 -20.77 13.31
CA ASP A 58 2.50 -21.91 13.79
C ASP A 58 2.85 -23.12 12.92
N GLU A 59 3.68 -24.01 13.46
CA GLU A 59 4.00 -25.38 13.02
C GLU A 59 3.10 -25.96 11.91
N ALA A 60 3.55 -25.78 10.66
CA ALA A 60 3.35 -26.73 9.59
C ALA A 60 4.75 -27.26 9.22
N GLU A 61 4.95 -28.57 9.35
CA GLU A 61 6.21 -29.23 9.00
C GLU A 61 6.62 -28.89 7.55
N PRO A 62 7.90 -28.55 7.30
CA PRO A 62 8.41 -28.41 5.95
C PRO A 62 8.79 -29.78 5.38
N GLU A 63 8.24 -30.11 4.22
CA GLU A 63 8.77 -31.15 3.33
C GLU A 63 9.78 -30.46 2.40
N GLU A 64 10.97 -31.06 2.29
CA GLU A 64 12.07 -30.62 1.45
C GLU A 64 11.75 -30.90 -0.03
N ASP A 65 11.84 -29.88 -0.89
CA ASP A 65 11.98 -30.07 -2.34
C ASP A 65 13.12 -29.16 -2.84
N GLU A 66 14.12 -29.81 -3.42
CA GLU A 66 15.35 -29.24 -3.98
C GLU A 66 15.12 -28.52 -5.32
N ASP A 67 15.88 -27.43 -5.51
CA ASP A 67 16.67 -27.07 -6.70
C ASP A 67 15.98 -26.61 -8.02
N ASN A 68 16.12 -25.33 -8.35
CA ASN A 68 17.10 -24.87 -9.36
C ASN A 68 17.15 -23.34 -9.47
N GLY A 69 18.37 -22.80 -9.34
CA GLY A 69 18.69 -21.39 -9.54
C GLY A 69 18.77 -21.00 -11.02
N VAL A 70 18.51 -19.73 -11.28
CA VAL A 70 19.02 -18.98 -12.43
C VAL A 70 19.35 -17.58 -11.95
N ASP A 71 20.66 -17.29 -11.95
CA ASP A 71 21.24 -15.95 -11.97
C ASP A 71 20.72 -15.17 -13.18
N ASP A 72 20.48 -13.87 -13.01
CA ASP A 72 20.94 -12.92 -14.03
C ASP A 72 21.22 -11.57 -13.37
N GLU A 73 22.46 -11.14 -13.61
CA GLU A 73 23.10 -9.93 -13.12
C GLU A 73 22.72 -8.71 -13.98
N ASP A 74 22.81 -7.55 -13.33
CA ASP A 74 23.26 -6.26 -13.85
C ASP A 74 22.39 -5.29 -14.68
N GLU A 75 22.43 -4.05 -14.15
CA GLU A 75 22.57 -2.74 -14.82
C GLU A 75 21.38 -2.16 -15.61
N ASP A 76 20.78 -1.06 -15.13
CA ASP A 76 21.37 0.26 -15.38
C ASP A 76 20.63 1.43 -14.71
N GLU A 77 21.42 2.43 -14.34
CA GLU A 77 21.09 3.75 -13.84
C GLU A 77 20.21 4.57 -14.81
N SER A 78 19.34 5.40 -14.22
CA SER A 78 18.85 6.62 -14.88
C SER A 78 18.52 7.65 -13.81
N GLY A 79 19.54 8.40 -13.40
CA GLY A 79 19.37 9.64 -12.65
C GLY A 79 18.63 10.69 -13.46
N SER A 80 17.66 11.35 -12.83
CA SER A 80 17.16 12.65 -13.26
C SER A 80 17.41 13.66 -12.14
N ASP A 81 18.59 14.27 -12.19
CA ASP A 81 18.83 15.62 -11.66
C ASP A 81 18.11 16.59 -12.60
N GLU A 82 17.23 17.45 -12.09
CA GLU A 82 17.06 18.85 -12.55
C GLU A 82 16.48 19.70 -11.40
N ASP A 83 17.41 20.32 -10.68
CA ASP A 83 17.44 21.72 -10.20
C ASP A 83 16.24 22.33 -9.43
N GLU A 84 16.49 22.47 -8.12
CA GLU A 84 16.00 23.56 -7.28
C GLU A 84 16.56 24.91 -7.77
N ALA A 85 15.67 25.88 -8.02
CA ALA A 85 16.04 27.29 -8.13
C ALA A 85 15.23 28.09 -7.10
N ASP A 86 15.93 28.32 -6.00
CA ASP A 86 15.64 29.22 -4.90
C ASP A 86 15.66 30.70 -5.33
N SER A 87 15.00 31.51 -4.50
CA SER A 87 15.21 32.94 -4.29
C SER A 87 14.79 33.92 -5.38
N ASN A 88 13.59 34.47 -5.14
CA ASN A 88 13.14 35.78 -5.57
C ASN A 88 13.77 36.87 -4.69
N PRO A 89 14.55 37.82 -5.22
CA PRO A 89 14.81 39.08 -4.55
C PRO A 89 14.09 40.24 -5.27
N GLU A 90 13.41 41.01 -4.44
CA GLU A 90 13.43 42.47 -4.47
C GLU A 90 12.58 43.26 -5.50
N ASP A 91 11.68 44.04 -4.89
CA ASP A 91 11.63 45.51 -4.99
C ASP A 91 10.60 46.17 -5.92
N GLU A 92 9.67 46.82 -5.23
CA GLU A 92 9.01 48.11 -5.48
C GLU A 92 8.97 48.68 -6.91
N GLY A 93 7.73 48.72 -7.41
CA GLY A 93 7.12 49.78 -8.20
C GLY A 93 7.95 50.66 -9.14
N VAL A 94 7.75 50.49 -10.45
CA VAL A 94 7.37 51.59 -11.36
C VAL A 94 6.46 51.04 -12.46
N ILE A 95 5.20 51.49 -12.47
CA ILE A 95 4.29 51.33 -13.61
C ILE A 95 4.78 52.26 -14.72
N ASN A 96 5.31 51.70 -15.81
CA ASN A 96 5.44 52.40 -17.09
C ASN A 96 4.93 51.48 -18.19
N ASP A 97 3.68 51.72 -18.60
CA ASP A 97 2.98 51.04 -19.69
C ASP A 97 3.68 51.37 -21.04
N PRO A 98 4.29 50.39 -21.75
CA PRO A 98 4.95 50.63 -23.05
C PRO A 98 3.96 50.68 -24.21
N SER A 99 2.67 50.41 -24.01
CA SER A 99 1.70 50.26 -25.11
C SER A 99 1.29 51.60 -25.76
N HIS A 100 1.44 52.71 -25.04
CA HIS A 100 1.14 54.05 -25.57
C HIS A 100 2.19 54.60 -26.52
N THR A 101 3.45 54.13 -26.43
CA THR A 101 4.55 54.65 -27.26
C THR A 101 4.59 54.01 -28.65
N GLU A 102 4.24 52.73 -28.79
CA GLU A 102 4.21 52.05 -30.11
C GLU A 102 3.16 52.64 -31.06
N GLY A 103 1.98 52.96 -30.54
CA GLY A 103 0.90 53.57 -31.32
C GLY A 103 1.23 54.99 -31.78
N TYR A 104 1.91 55.76 -30.93
CA TYR A 104 2.36 57.12 -31.24
C TYR A 104 3.43 57.11 -32.34
N LEU A 105 4.43 56.23 -32.22
CA LEU A 105 5.51 56.07 -33.21
C LEU A 105 4.98 55.64 -34.58
N LYS A 106 3.98 54.73 -34.62
CA LYS A 106 3.37 54.32 -35.89
C LYS A 106 2.61 55.46 -36.57
N LYS A 107 1.94 56.32 -35.79
CA LYS A 107 1.24 57.50 -36.30
C LYS A 107 2.23 58.56 -36.81
N GLU A 108 3.33 58.76 -36.10
CA GLU A 108 4.41 59.66 -36.47
C GLU A 108 5.13 59.20 -37.77
N LEU A 109 5.40 57.90 -37.90
CA LEU A 109 5.92 57.31 -39.13
C LEU A 109 4.94 57.45 -40.31
N SER A 110 3.63 57.47 -40.06
CA SER A 110 2.62 57.67 -41.10
C SER A 110 2.51 59.12 -41.57
N THR A 111 2.94 60.09 -40.76
CA THR A 111 2.92 61.52 -41.11
C THR A 111 4.20 62.01 -41.80
N MET A 112 5.30 61.25 -41.69
CA MET A 112 6.56 61.55 -42.37
C MET A 112 6.48 61.22 -43.87
N SER A 113 7.25 61.94 -44.69
CA SER A 113 7.33 61.64 -46.12
C SER A 113 8.06 60.32 -46.36
N PHE A 114 7.75 59.64 -47.47
CA PHE A 114 8.38 58.35 -47.82
C PHE A 114 9.92 58.44 -47.88
N GLU A 115 10.46 59.57 -48.34
CA GLU A 115 11.90 59.79 -48.40
C GLU A 115 12.53 59.85 -46.99
N GLU A 116 11.86 60.49 -46.04
CA GLU A 116 12.31 60.55 -44.64
C GLU A 116 12.22 59.18 -43.97
N ILE A 117 11.16 58.41 -44.25
CA ILE A 117 11.02 57.03 -43.75
C ILE A 117 12.14 56.15 -44.31
N MET A 118 12.49 56.28 -45.59
CA MET A 118 13.59 55.54 -46.22
C MET A 118 14.95 55.93 -45.62
N LYS A 119 15.20 57.23 -45.41
CA LYS A 119 16.41 57.73 -44.75
C LYS A 119 16.49 57.21 -43.30
N LEU A 120 15.37 57.16 -42.59
CA LEU A 120 15.30 56.59 -41.25
C LEU A 120 15.62 55.09 -41.29
N GLN A 121 14.97 54.31 -42.15
CA GLN A 121 15.21 52.89 -42.33
C GLN A 121 16.68 52.57 -42.66
N ASN A 122 17.34 53.42 -43.46
CA ASN A 122 18.76 53.28 -43.78
C ASN A 122 19.68 53.66 -42.61
N LYS A 123 19.28 54.63 -41.76
CA LYS A 123 20.05 55.06 -40.57
C LYS A 123 19.96 54.07 -39.41
N VAL A 124 18.75 53.61 -39.05
CA VAL A 124 18.54 52.63 -37.96
C VAL A 124 18.68 51.18 -38.42
N GLY A 125 18.62 50.92 -39.73
CA GLY A 125 18.71 49.59 -40.33
C GLY A 125 17.34 48.91 -40.44
N THR A 126 17.16 48.13 -41.51
CA THR A 126 15.87 47.51 -41.87
C THR A 126 15.29 46.60 -40.79
N LYS A 127 16.15 45.85 -40.07
CA LYS A 127 15.73 44.92 -39.01
C LYS A 127 15.22 45.63 -37.76
N ALA A 128 15.90 46.70 -37.34
CA ALA A 128 15.48 47.50 -36.18
C ALA A 128 14.22 48.29 -36.50
N TYR A 129 14.17 48.93 -37.67
CA TYR A 129 12.99 49.64 -38.16
C TYR A 129 11.76 48.73 -38.20
N ASN A 130 11.86 47.53 -38.79
CA ASN A 130 10.72 46.61 -38.87
C ASN A 130 10.25 46.12 -37.48
N LYS A 131 11.17 45.93 -36.53
CA LYS A 131 10.82 45.53 -35.16
C LYS A 131 10.05 46.63 -34.42
N ILE A 132 10.38 47.90 -34.68
CA ILE A 132 9.72 49.06 -34.05
C ILE A 132 8.40 49.39 -34.76
N ALA A 133 8.39 49.39 -36.09
CA ALA A 133 7.21 49.78 -36.89
C ALA A 133 6.10 48.72 -36.92
N TYR A 134 6.48 47.43 -36.93
CA TYR A 134 5.53 46.31 -37.05
C TYR A 134 5.54 45.38 -35.83
N GLY A 135 6.30 45.72 -34.79
CA GLY A 135 6.50 44.87 -33.62
C GLY A 135 7.39 43.66 -33.92
N ALA A 136 7.77 42.93 -32.86
CA ALA A 136 8.43 41.64 -33.02
C ALA A 136 7.43 40.60 -33.56
N ALA A 137 7.35 40.46 -34.89
CA ALA A 137 6.53 39.43 -35.52
C ALA A 137 7.04 38.03 -35.13
N LYS A 138 6.40 37.42 -34.11
CA LYS A 138 6.59 36.00 -33.78
C LYS A 138 6.16 35.19 -35.00
N THR A 139 7.12 34.75 -35.80
CA THR A 139 6.89 33.86 -36.93
C THR A 139 6.55 32.47 -36.39
N GLN A 140 5.29 32.28 -36.01
CA GLN A 140 4.71 30.95 -35.83
C GLN A 140 4.77 30.26 -37.20
N LYS A 141 5.84 29.49 -37.45
CA LYS A 141 5.92 28.61 -38.61
C LYS A 141 4.86 27.53 -38.42
N LYS A 142 3.65 27.78 -38.93
CA LYS A 142 2.64 26.74 -39.05
C LYS A 142 3.19 25.69 -40.00
N ASN A 143 3.59 24.54 -39.47
CA ASN A 143 3.89 23.32 -40.23
C ASN A 143 2.60 22.69 -40.81
N GLU A 144 1.65 23.53 -41.24
CA GLU A 144 0.44 23.04 -41.88
C GLU A 144 0.76 22.77 -43.36
N PRO A 145 0.35 21.61 -43.89
CA PRO A 145 0.49 21.35 -45.32
C PRO A 145 -0.32 22.39 -46.09
N MET A 146 0.32 23.11 -47.02
CA MET A 146 -0.38 24.05 -47.90
C MET A 146 -1.55 23.33 -48.59
N LYS A 147 -2.77 23.75 -48.31
CA LYS A 147 -3.98 23.18 -48.92
C LYS A 147 -4.06 23.65 -50.37
N ARG A 148 -4.54 22.80 -51.27
CA ARG A 148 -4.82 23.17 -52.66
C ARG A 148 -5.87 24.28 -52.67
N LEU A 149 -5.68 25.31 -53.50
CA LEU A 149 -6.63 26.41 -53.66
C LEU A 149 -8.00 25.93 -54.19
N THR A 150 -8.01 24.91 -55.05
CA THR A 150 -9.24 24.24 -55.53
C THR A 150 -9.02 22.73 -55.74
N LYS A 151 -10.10 21.95 -55.75
CA LYS A 151 -10.06 20.47 -55.85
C LYS A 151 -9.48 19.95 -57.17
N HIS A 152 -9.45 20.78 -58.23
CA HIS A 152 -8.97 20.41 -59.56
C HIS A 152 -7.63 21.05 -59.96
N LYS A 153 -7.02 21.90 -59.11
CA LYS A 153 -5.72 22.52 -59.39
C LYS A 153 -4.56 21.75 -58.74
N PRO A 154 -3.44 21.43 -59.41
CA PRO A 154 -2.31 20.73 -58.78
C PRO A 154 -1.77 21.46 -57.55
N GLN A 155 -1.19 20.72 -56.61
CA GLN A 155 -0.54 21.29 -55.43
C GLN A 155 0.92 21.62 -55.74
N GLU A 156 1.32 22.85 -55.47
CA GLU A 156 2.73 23.25 -55.54
C GLU A 156 3.47 22.68 -54.32
N ILE A 157 4.57 21.97 -54.57
CA ILE A 157 5.48 21.42 -53.56
C ILE A 157 6.89 21.96 -53.81
N SER A 158 7.64 22.24 -52.75
CA SER A 158 9.02 22.70 -52.89
C SER A 158 9.90 21.61 -53.50
N ALA A 159 10.68 21.96 -54.53
CA ALA A 159 11.66 21.06 -55.15
C ALA A 159 12.76 20.58 -54.18
N LYS A 160 12.92 21.27 -53.04
CA LYS A 160 13.86 20.87 -51.97
C LYS A 160 13.33 19.70 -51.12
N LYS A 161 12.06 19.34 -51.26
CA LYS A 161 11.45 18.24 -50.51
C LYS A 161 11.77 16.92 -51.23
N HIS A 162 12.74 16.18 -50.71
CA HIS A 162 13.07 14.86 -51.23
C HIS A 162 11.89 13.89 -51.09
N VAL A 163 11.78 12.94 -52.01
CA VAL A 163 10.79 11.86 -51.91
C VAL A 163 11.25 10.90 -50.81
N PRO A 164 10.40 10.55 -49.82
CA PRO A 164 10.78 9.56 -48.83
C PRO A 164 10.92 8.19 -49.49
N PHE A 165 12.03 7.49 -49.23
CA PHE A 165 12.29 6.16 -49.77
C PHE A 165 11.27 5.12 -49.27
N LEU A 166 10.85 5.23 -48.00
CA LEU A 166 9.87 4.36 -47.38
C LEU A 166 8.46 4.93 -47.53
N ARG A 167 7.53 4.08 -47.98
CA ARG A 167 6.09 4.40 -47.95
C ARG A 167 5.64 4.52 -46.49
N LYS A 168 4.81 5.52 -46.19
CA LYS A 168 4.15 5.62 -44.88
C LYS A 168 3.20 4.44 -44.70
N VAL A 169 3.62 3.43 -43.94
CA VAL A 169 2.76 2.30 -43.57
C VAL A 169 1.73 2.82 -42.57
N VAL A 170 0.46 2.83 -42.97
CA VAL A 170 -0.64 3.14 -42.04
C VAL A 170 -0.79 1.92 -41.13
N PRO A 171 -0.57 2.04 -39.81
CA PRO A 171 -0.77 0.90 -38.92
C PRO A 171 -2.24 0.49 -38.96
N VAL A 172 -2.51 -0.70 -39.50
CA VAL A 172 -3.84 -1.29 -39.48
C VAL A 172 -4.13 -1.76 -38.07
N LYS A 173 -5.21 -1.27 -37.45
CA LYS A 173 -5.66 -1.74 -36.13
C LYS A 173 -6.06 -3.22 -36.25
N LYS A 174 -5.15 -4.12 -35.86
CA LYS A 174 -5.44 -5.56 -35.79
C LYS A 174 -6.33 -5.81 -34.57
N ARG A 175 -7.40 -6.58 -34.74
CA ARG A 175 -8.25 -7.02 -33.62
C ARG A 175 -7.52 -8.14 -32.90
N ILE A 176 -7.10 -7.89 -31.66
CA ILE A 176 -6.49 -8.89 -30.78
C ILE A 176 -7.63 -9.54 -30.00
N SER A 177 -7.75 -10.86 -30.03
CA SER A 177 -8.65 -11.59 -29.15
C SER A 177 -8.10 -11.50 -27.73
N ARG A 178 -8.87 -10.94 -26.79
CA ARG A 178 -8.43 -10.74 -25.41
C ARG A 178 -9.10 -11.79 -24.53
N ASP A 179 -8.33 -12.53 -23.75
CA ASP A 179 -8.85 -13.43 -22.72
C ASP A 179 -9.01 -12.63 -21.42
N PRO A 180 -10.22 -12.46 -20.88
CA PRO A 180 -10.45 -11.64 -19.69
C PRO A 180 -9.70 -12.15 -18.44
N ARG A 181 -9.20 -13.40 -18.46
CA ARG A 181 -8.36 -13.93 -17.38
C ARG A 181 -6.92 -13.42 -17.44
N PHE A 182 -6.46 -13.05 -18.63
CA PHE A 182 -5.06 -12.71 -18.92
C PHE A 182 -4.92 -11.32 -19.57
N ASP A 183 -6.01 -10.57 -19.69
CA ASP A 183 -6.00 -9.23 -20.26
C ASP A 183 -5.82 -8.20 -19.15
N ASP A 184 -4.75 -7.41 -19.25
CA ASP A 184 -4.40 -6.35 -18.29
C ASP A 184 -5.55 -5.35 -18.06
N LEU A 185 -6.43 -5.17 -19.05
CA LEU A 185 -7.60 -4.30 -18.96
C LEU A 185 -8.72 -4.86 -18.07
N SER A 186 -8.67 -6.15 -17.67
CA SER A 186 -9.70 -6.80 -16.85
C SER A 186 -9.59 -6.47 -15.36
N GLY A 187 -8.55 -5.75 -14.96
CA GLY A 187 -8.33 -5.25 -13.61
C GLY A 187 -7.72 -6.26 -12.64
N GLU A 188 -7.47 -5.80 -11.41
CA GLU A 188 -6.77 -6.60 -10.39
C GLU A 188 -7.70 -7.47 -9.53
N TYR A 189 -7.12 -8.51 -8.93
CA TYR A 189 -7.81 -9.40 -8.02
C TYR A 189 -8.29 -8.67 -6.75
N LYS A 190 -9.61 -8.63 -6.56
CA LYS A 190 -10.25 -8.07 -5.36
C LYS A 190 -10.82 -9.21 -4.50
N PRO A 191 -10.19 -9.54 -3.35
CA PRO A 191 -10.61 -10.68 -2.53
C PRO A 191 -12.04 -10.53 -2.00
N GLU A 192 -12.47 -9.30 -1.71
CA GLU A 192 -13.83 -9.03 -1.22
C GLU A 192 -14.92 -9.35 -2.24
N ILE A 193 -14.65 -9.08 -3.53
CA ILE A 193 -15.58 -9.39 -4.61
C ILE A 193 -15.55 -10.89 -4.86
N PHE A 194 -14.36 -11.48 -4.96
CA PHE A 194 -14.17 -12.90 -5.18
C PHE A 194 -14.88 -13.75 -4.13
N ASN A 195 -14.69 -13.44 -2.85
CA ASN A 195 -15.33 -14.17 -1.75
C ASN A 195 -16.87 -14.09 -1.80
N LYS A 196 -17.42 -12.97 -2.28
CA LYS A 196 -18.87 -12.80 -2.46
C LYS A 196 -19.38 -13.57 -3.67
N THR A 197 -18.74 -13.41 -4.83
CA THR A 197 -19.17 -14.06 -6.08
C THR A 197 -19.02 -15.57 -6.04
N TYR A 198 -17.96 -16.05 -5.37
CA TYR A 198 -17.62 -17.47 -5.29
C TYR A 198 -17.89 -18.07 -3.90
N LYS A 199 -18.83 -17.51 -3.15
CA LYS A 199 -19.21 -18.01 -1.80
C LYS A 199 -19.61 -19.50 -1.80
N PHE A 200 -20.15 -20.01 -2.90
CA PHE A 200 -20.53 -21.41 -3.03
C PHE A 200 -19.34 -22.38 -2.95
N ILE A 201 -18.11 -21.91 -3.19
CA ILE A 201 -16.91 -22.74 -3.09
C ILE A 201 -16.74 -23.27 -1.65
N ASP A 202 -17.13 -22.52 -0.63
CA ASP A 202 -17.04 -23.00 0.75
C ASP A 202 -17.96 -24.20 1.01
N VAL A 203 -19.15 -24.21 0.41
CA VAL A 203 -20.05 -25.35 0.46
C VAL A 203 -19.44 -26.57 -0.23
N ILE A 204 -18.70 -26.38 -1.32
CA ILE A 204 -17.99 -27.47 -2.03
C ILE A 204 -16.86 -28.00 -1.14
N ARG A 205 -16.02 -27.12 -0.59
CA ARG A 205 -14.91 -27.49 0.31
C ARG A 205 -15.40 -28.27 1.53
N GLU A 206 -16.52 -27.86 2.14
CA GLU A 206 -17.14 -28.60 3.24
C GLU A 206 -17.63 -30.00 2.82
N LYS A 207 -18.17 -30.15 1.61
CA LYS A 207 -18.56 -31.46 1.09
C LYS A 207 -17.33 -32.33 0.86
N GLU A 208 -16.26 -31.79 0.30
CA GLU A 208 -15.00 -32.49 0.07
C GLU A 208 -14.36 -32.98 1.38
N THR A 209 -14.29 -32.12 2.41
CA THR A 209 -13.78 -32.53 3.73
C THR A 209 -14.62 -33.67 4.32
N LYS A 210 -15.95 -33.62 4.20
CA LYS A 210 -16.85 -34.71 4.62
C LYS A 210 -16.61 -35.99 3.82
N ILE A 211 -16.34 -35.90 2.52
CA ILE A 211 -16.00 -37.06 1.67
C ILE A 211 -14.68 -37.68 2.12
N VAL A 212 -13.63 -36.87 2.34
CA VAL A 212 -12.33 -37.35 2.83
C VAL A 212 -12.48 -38.03 4.20
N LYS A 213 -13.25 -37.45 5.13
CA LYS A 213 -13.57 -38.08 6.43
C LYS A 213 -14.26 -39.43 6.26
N LYS A 214 -15.20 -39.56 5.32
CA LYS A 214 -15.88 -40.83 5.03
C LYS A 214 -14.92 -41.86 4.42
N LYS A 215 -14.03 -41.46 3.50
CA LYS A 215 -13.01 -42.34 2.91
C LYS A 215 -12.04 -42.84 3.99
N LEU A 216 -11.58 -41.96 4.87
CA LEU A 216 -10.67 -42.29 5.95
C LEU A 216 -11.24 -43.38 6.89
N LYS A 217 -12.55 -43.35 7.16
CA LYS A 217 -13.23 -44.38 7.96
C LYS A 217 -13.34 -45.75 7.27
N LYS A 218 -13.31 -45.79 5.94
CA LYS A 218 -13.50 -47.02 5.16
C LYS A 218 -12.19 -47.70 4.76
N VAL A 219 -11.10 -46.94 4.66
CA VAL A 219 -9.79 -47.44 4.25
C VAL A 219 -9.19 -48.34 5.33
N LYS A 220 -8.70 -49.52 4.90
CA LYS A 220 -8.02 -50.50 5.75
C LYS A 220 -6.49 -50.49 5.61
N SER A 221 -5.98 -50.03 4.46
CA SER A 221 -4.53 -49.93 4.20
C SER A 221 -3.93 -48.75 4.95
N ASP A 222 -2.84 -48.99 5.68
CA ASP A 222 -2.24 -47.99 6.57
C ASP A 222 -1.61 -46.80 5.82
N SER A 223 -0.86 -47.04 4.74
CA SER A 223 -0.28 -45.96 3.90
C SER A 223 -1.37 -45.02 3.35
N LYS A 224 -2.43 -45.56 2.74
CA LYS A 224 -3.57 -44.75 2.24
C LYS A 224 -4.32 -44.03 3.36
N LYS A 225 -4.32 -44.59 4.58
CA LYS A 225 -4.94 -43.98 5.74
C LYS A 225 -4.13 -42.78 6.23
N GLU A 226 -2.82 -42.84 6.18
CA GLU A 226 -1.92 -41.74 6.50
C GLU A 226 -2.03 -40.61 5.48
N GLU A 227 -2.02 -40.91 4.18
CA GLU A 227 -2.25 -39.94 3.12
C GLU A 227 -3.59 -39.19 3.31
N LEU A 228 -4.67 -39.93 3.60
CA LEU A 228 -5.99 -39.33 3.84
C LEU A 228 -6.05 -38.50 5.13
N LYS A 229 -5.29 -38.88 6.18
CA LYS A 229 -5.17 -38.07 7.41
C LYS A 229 -4.41 -36.77 7.13
N ALA A 230 -3.30 -36.85 6.39
CA ALA A 230 -2.49 -35.69 6.01
C ALA A 230 -3.32 -34.71 5.17
N LEU A 231 -4.02 -35.23 4.16
CA LEU A 231 -4.95 -34.44 3.34
C LEU A 231 -6.03 -33.77 4.21
N LEU A 232 -6.63 -34.51 5.13
CA LEU A 232 -7.65 -33.96 6.02
C LEU A 232 -7.10 -32.84 6.91
N LYS A 233 -5.92 -33.04 7.51
CA LYS A 233 -5.22 -32.04 8.32
C LYS A 233 -4.95 -30.78 7.50
N ARG A 234 -4.46 -30.93 6.26
CA ARG A 234 -4.23 -29.81 5.33
C ARG A 234 -5.51 -29.03 5.03
N MET A 235 -6.60 -29.72 4.71
CA MET A 235 -7.89 -29.06 4.44
C MET A 235 -8.43 -28.31 5.67
N GLU A 236 -8.35 -28.92 6.86
CA GLU A 236 -8.80 -28.30 8.11
C GLU A 236 -7.92 -27.11 8.50
N ASN A 237 -6.60 -27.18 8.30
CA ASN A 237 -5.68 -26.06 8.50
C ASN A 237 -5.99 -24.90 7.55
N GLN A 238 -6.20 -25.18 6.25
CA GLN A 238 -6.57 -24.15 5.27
C GLN A 238 -7.93 -23.50 5.59
N GLN A 239 -8.89 -24.27 6.11
CA GLN A 239 -10.17 -23.72 6.55
C GLN A 239 -10.00 -22.82 7.78
N ARG A 240 -9.23 -23.26 8.79
CA ARG A 240 -8.93 -22.44 9.98
C ARG A 240 -8.18 -21.15 9.63
N ALA A 241 -7.20 -21.22 8.73
CA ALA A 241 -6.46 -20.04 8.28
C ALA A 241 -7.37 -19.01 7.59
N ARG A 242 -8.26 -19.47 6.70
CA ARG A 242 -9.25 -18.60 6.05
C ARG A 242 -10.21 -17.96 7.04
N GLN A 243 -10.77 -18.73 7.97
CA GLN A 243 -11.65 -18.20 9.01
C GLN A 243 -10.93 -17.16 9.88
N ARG A 244 -9.66 -17.39 10.23
CA ARG A 244 -8.85 -16.41 10.96
C ARG A 244 -8.72 -15.09 10.18
N GLN A 245 -8.38 -15.15 8.90
CA GLN A 245 -8.26 -13.98 8.03
C GLN A 245 -9.60 -13.24 7.87
N GLU A 246 -10.71 -13.97 7.75
CA GLU A 246 -12.05 -13.37 7.65
C GLU A 246 -12.44 -12.65 8.94
N LEU A 247 -12.20 -13.26 10.10
CA LEU A 247 -12.44 -12.64 11.40
C LEU A 247 -11.60 -11.38 11.60
N GLU A 248 -10.32 -11.41 11.21
CA GLU A 248 -9.43 -10.25 11.27
C GLU A 248 -9.95 -9.10 10.39
N LYS A 249 -10.30 -9.40 9.13
CA LYS A 249 -10.90 -8.42 8.22
C LYS A 249 -12.22 -7.87 8.75
N GLU A 250 -13.06 -8.70 9.34
CA GLU A 250 -14.32 -8.27 9.93
C GLU A 250 -14.06 -7.31 11.08
N LYS A 251 -13.12 -7.62 12.00
CA LYS A 251 -12.73 -6.73 13.09
C LYS A 251 -12.22 -5.38 12.57
N GLU A 252 -11.35 -5.39 11.55
CA GLU A 252 -10.87 -4.15 10.92
C GLU A 252 -12.00 -3.33 10.31
N LEU A 253 -12.94 -4.01 9.64
CA LEU A 253 -14.08 -3.36 9.01
C LEU A 253 -15.02 -2.77 10.05
N GLN A 254 -15.29 -3.48 11.14
CA GLN A 254 -16.06 -3.00 12.28
C GLN A 254 -15.39 -1.77 12.91
N PHE A 255 -14.07 -1.80 13.11
CA PHE A 255 -13.33 -0.66 13.61
C PHE A 255 -13.44 0.58 12.68
N LYS A 256 -13.28 0.38 11.37
CA LYS A 256 -13.45 1.44 10.37
C LYS A 256 -14.88 1.99 10.35
N ARG A 257 -15.91 1.16 10.56
CA ARG A 257 -17.30 1.59 10.67
C ARG A 257 -17.51 2.49 11.88
N LYS A 258 -17.09 2.04 13.07
CA LYS A 258 -17.17 2.83 14.32
C LYS A 258 -16.46 4.17 14.19
N GLN A 259 -15.25 4.19 13.61
CA GLN A 259 -14.54 5.45 13.37
C GLN A 259 -15.28 6.37 12.41
N ARG A 260 -15.89 5.83 11.35
CA ARG A 260 -16.70 6.63 10.42
C ARG A 260 -17.92 7.24 11.10
N GLU A 261 -18.55 6.51 12.01
CA GLU A 261 -19.69 7.00 12.80
C GLU A 261 -19.28 8.16 13.71
N LEU A 262 -18.16 8.03 14.44
CA LEU A 262 -17.60 9.10 15.27
C LEU A 262 -17.24 10.34 14.46
N VAL A 263 -16.66 10.15 13.28
CA VAL A 263 -16.35 11.25 12.35
C VAL A 263 -17.64 11.90 11.83
N GLY A 264 -18.67 11.11 11.55
CA GLY A 264 -20.00 11.61 11.20
C GLY A 264 -20.63 12.48 12.29
N GLN A 265 -20.30 12.22 13.57
CA GLN A 265 -20.70 13.03 14.72
C GLN A 265 -19.83 14.30 14.91
N GLY A 266 -18.76 14.46 14.12
CA GLY A 266 -17.85 15.61 14.17
C GLY A 266 -16.54 15.37 14.94
N HIS A 267 -16.29 14.15 15.43
CA HIS A 267 -15.00 13.81 16.02
C HIS A 267 -13.91 13.71 14.93
N LYS A 268 -12.64 13.90 15.33
CA LYS A 268 -11.50 13.79 14.42
C LYS A 268 -11.27 12.31 14.03
N PRO A 269 -10.99 12.00 12.76
CA PRO A 269 -10.67 10.63 12.34
C PRO A 269 -9.46 10.08 13.12
N PHE A 270 -9.62 8.91 13.74
CA PHE A 270 -8.55 8.27 14.50
C PHE A 270 -8.17 6.91 13.91
N TYR A 271 -6.88 6.72 13.68
CA TYR A 271 -6.31 5.48 13.13
C TYR A 271 -5.36 4.86 14.15
N LEU A 272 -5.62 3.61 14.54
CA LEU A 272 -4.70 2.93 15.46
C LEU A 272 -3.37 2.62 14.78
N LYS A 273 -2.29 2.92 15.52
CA LYS A 273 -0.94 2.45 15.20
C LYS A 273 -0.92 0.92 15.18
N LYS A 274 -0.01 0.34 14.39
CA LYS A 274 0.15 -1.12 14.28
C LYS A 274 0.48 -1.76 15.64
N SER A 275 1.30 -1.10 16.46
CA SER A 275 1.66 -1.55 17.81
C SER A 275 0.44 -1.63 18.73
N ASP A 276 -0.43 -0.63 18.68
CA ASP A 276 -1.64 -0.59 19.52
C ASP A 276 -2.68 -1.63 19.07
N ARG A 277 -2.80 -1.89 17.75
CA ARG A 277 -3.59 -3.03 17.25
C ARG A 277 -3.11 -4.36 17.81
N LYS A 278 -1.79 -4.62 17.75
CA LYS A 278 -1.20 -5.85 18.31
C LYS A 278 -1.48 -5.98 19.82
N LYS A 279 -1.44 -4.88 20.58
CA LYS A 279 -1.77 -4.91 22.02
C LYS A 279 -3.24 -5.28 22.25
N LEU A 280 -4.17 -4.76 21.45
CA LEU A 280 -5.58 -5.12 21.52
C LEU A 280 -5.80 -6.59 21.16
N GLU A 281 -5.21 -7.07 20.06
CA GLU A 281 -5.28 -8.48 19.66
C GLU A 281 -4.71 -9.42 20.73
N LEU A 282 -3.59 -9.04 21.34
CA LEU A 282 -3.03 -9.78 22.48
C LEU A 282 -4.00 -9.78 23.66
N ALA A 283 -4.56 -8.64 24.04
CA ALA A 283 -5.53 -8.54 25.14
C ALA A 283 -6.75 -9.43 24.89
N GLU A 284 -7.30 -9.43 23.67
CA GLU A 284 -8.38 -10.32 23.26
C GLU A 284 -7.98 -11.80 23.39
N LYS A 285 -6.81 -12.18 22.85
CA LYS A 285 -6.27 -13.55 22.96
C LYS A 285 -6.10 -13.99 24.42
N TYR A 286 -5.60 -13.11 25.29
CA TYR A 286 -5.49 -13.38 26.73
C TYR A 286 -6.88 -13.53 27.39
N SER A 287 -7.86 -12.73 26.99
CA SER A 287 -9.23 -12.85 27.49
C SER A 287 -9.88 -14.18 27.08
N GLU A 288 -9.68 -14.63 25.83
CA GLU A 288 -10.16 -15.91 25.32
C GLU A 288 -9.48 -17.09 26.01
N LEU A 289 -8.18 -16.99 26.26
CA LEU A 289 -7.42 -17.98 27.02
C LEU A 289 -7.86 -18.06 28.49
N LYS A 290 -8.20 -16.91 29.09
CA LYS A 290 -8.76 -16.85 30.45
C LYS A 290 -10.14 -17.50 30.50
N LYS A 291 -11.03 -17.17 29.55
CA LYS A 291 -12.37 -17.78 29.42
C LYS A 291 -12.31 -19.29 29.18
N SER A 292 -11.34 -19.76 28.39
CA SER A 292 -11.15 -21.18 28.12
C SER A 292 -10.39 -21.96 29.20
N GLY A 293 -9.88 -21.29 30.25
CA GLY A 293 -9.09 -21.90 31.33
C GLY A 293 -7.68 -22.34 30.91
N LYS A 294 -7.23 -22.02 29.70
CA LYS A 294 -5.92 -22.45 29.16
C LYS A 294 -4.80 -21.43 29.38
N LEU A 295 -5.10 -20.32 30.05
CA LEU A 295 -4.16 -19.21 30.26
C LEU A 295 -2.89 -19.63 30.99
N GLU A 296 -2.99 -20.37 32.10
CA GLU A 296 -1.82 -20.79 32.87
C GLU A 296 -0.86 -21.67 32.06
N ASN A 297 -1.42 -22.57 31.24
CA ASN A 297 -0.63 -23.41 30.34
C ASN A 297 0.06 -22.60 29.23
N PHE A 298 -0.60 -21.55 28.73
CA PHE A 298 0.01 -20.65 27.76
C PHE A 298 1.16 -19.85 28.40
N LEU A 299 0.94 -19.30 29.59
CA LEU A 299 1.96 -18.56 30.33
C LEU A 299 3.14 -19.45 30.73
N SER A 300 2.92 -20.70 31.16
CA SER A 300 4.00 -21.63 31.50
C SER A 300 4.85 -21.98 30.28
N LYS A 301 4.22 -22.23 29.12
CA LYS A 301 4.94 -22.42 27.85
C LYS A 301 5.73 -21.18 27.43
N LYS A 302 5.14 -19.98 27.56
CA LYS A 302 5.82 -18.71 27.25
C LYS A 302 7.02 -18.48 28.18
N ARG A 303 6.86 -18.70 29.49
CA ARG A 303 7.96 -18.64 30.47
C ARG A 303 9.09 -19.63 30.12
N LYS A 304 8.76 -20.87 29.75
CA LYS A 304 9.75 -21.89 29.34
C LYS A 304 10.51 -21.48 28.07
N ARG A 305 9.81 -20.96 27.06
CA ARG A 305 10.42 -20.48 25.81
C ARG A 305 11.36 -19.30 26.08
N ASN A 306 10.90 -18.31 26.86
CA ASN A 306 11.71 -17.16 27.26
C ASN A 306 12.96 -17.59 28.03
N ALA A 307 12.82 -18.44 29.06
CA ALA A 307 13.97 -18.97 29.81
C ALA A 307 14.98 -19.71 28.91
N THR A 308 14.50 -20.38 27.85
CA THR A 308 15.39 -21.03 26.87
C THR A 308 16.13 -20.02 25.99
N LYS A 309 15.46 -18.95 25.56
CA LYS A 309 16.08 -17.83 24.84
C LYS A 309 17.10 -17.11 25.71
N ASP A 310 16.75 -16.79 26.95
CA ASP A 310 17.63 -16.13 27.93
C ASP A 310 18.87 -16.98 28.22
N ARG A 311 18.69 -18.31 28.35
CA ARG A 311 19.80 -19.26 28.51
C ARG A 311 20.78 -19.25 27.33
N LYS A 312 20.31 -18.99 26.10
CA LYS A 312 21.21 -18.84 24.93
C LYS A 312 22.02 -17.54 24.98
N LYS A 313 21.47 -16.48 25.58
CA LYS A 313 22.14 -15.18 25.75
C LYS A 313 23.17 -15.18 26.88
N LEU A 314 23.05 -16.11 27.84
CA LEU A 314 24.05 -16.28 28.89
C LEU A 314 25.31 -16.98 28.35
N PRO A 315 26.52 -16.53 28.72
CA PRO A 315 27.75 -17.22 28.36
C PRO A 315 27.67 -18.69 28.75
N SER A 316 27.98 -19.58 27.80
CA SER A 316 27.94 -21.02 28.04
C SER A 316 28.96 -21.33 29.14
N GLN A 317 28.48 -21.62 30.35
CA GLN A 317 29.30 -22.21 31.39
C GLN A 317 29.62 -23.61 30.89
N HIS A 318 30.72 -23.75 30.15
CA HIS A 318 31.27 -25.03 29.77
C HIS A 318 31.57 -25.74 31.08
N LYS A 319 30.65 -26.59 31.56
CA LYS A 319 30.87 -27.41 32.74
C LYS A 319 32.14 -28.18 32.42
N ARG A 320 33.26 -27.81 33.05
CA ARG A 320 34.51 -28.58 33.00
C ARG A 320 34.08 -30.00 33.30
N ARG A 321 34.07 -30.85 32.27
CA ARG A 321 33.86 -32.28 32.45
C ARG A 321 34.95 -32.66 33.43
N GLN A 322 34.56 -33.01 34.66
CA GLN A 322 35.49 -33.59 35.62
C GLN A 322 35.91 -34.91 34.97
N ILE A 323 37.04 -34.86 34.25
CA ILE A 323 37.67 -36.06 33.70
C ILE A 323 38.05 -36.84 34.95
N TRP A 324 37.32 -37.91 35.22
CA TRP A 324 37.71 -38.89 36.23
C TRP A 324 39.01 -39.52 35.74
N THR A 325 40.15 -38.94 36.12
CA THR A 325 41.45 -39.56 35.95
C THR A 325 41.55 -40.66 36.99
N ASN A 326 41.47 -41.91 36.54
CA ASN A 326 41.58 -43.10 37.38
C ASN A 326 43.04 -43.19 37.90
N PRO A 327 43.33 -43.00 39.20
CA PRO A 327 44.70 -43.02 39.71
C PRO A 327 45.07 -44.47 40.04
N GLY A 328 45.43 -45.26 39.03
CA GLY A 328 45.60 -46.71 39.23
C GLY A 328 46.42 -47.45 38.19
N SER A 329 47.42 -46.80 37.59
CA SER A 329 48.35 -47.47 36.67
C SER A 329 49.80 -47.10 37.02
N SER A 330 50.28 -47.65 38.14
CA SER A 330 51.72 -47.79 38.38
C SER A 330 52.18 -49.12 37.76
N VAL A 331 52.75 -49.06 36.56
CA VAL A 331 53.58 -50.15 36.01
C VAL A 331 54.99 -49.89 36.52
N ALA A 332 55.52 -50.81 37.32
CA ALA A 332 56.91 -50.80 37.81
C ALA A 332 57.86 -51.40 36.75
N PRO A 333 59.14 -50.99 36.74
CA PRO A 333 60.10 -51.23 35.64
C PRO A 333 60.61 -52.67 35.53
#